data_AF-A0A1S1WXP1-F1
#
_entry.id   AF-A0A1S1WXP1-F1
#
_cell.length_a   1.000
_cell.length_b   1.000
_cell.length_c   1.000
_cell.angle_alpha   90.00
_cell.angle_beta   90.00
_cell.angle_gamma   90.00
#
_symmetry.space_group_name_H-M   'P 1'
#
loop_
_entity.id
_entity.type
_entity.pdbx_description
1 polymer ?
#
loop_
_entity_poly.entity_id
_entity_poly.type
_entity_poly.pdbx_seq_one_letter_code
_entity_poly.pdbx_strand_id
1 'polypeptide(L)'
;MLQRLLGQGVAKSGSKLASGRVSAARQSAGGAANAPSLRKRIASQLRAIDPAWPDAVPRALEIHVRAMLTEQFGGEVASDPAFGGLLADVVDAIRQHGQYDALADYLRQQLQLAHK
;
A
#
# COMPACT_ATOMS: atom_id res chain seq x y z
N MET A 1 -7.13 48.58 12.45
CA MET A 1 -7.28 49.26 11.14
C MET A 1 -6.78 48.31 10.05
N LEU A 2 -7.61 47.34 9.65
CA LEU A 2 -7.25 46.29 8.67
C LEU A 2 -8.36 46.19 7.61
N GLN A 3 -8.50 47.23 6.81
CA GLN A 3 -9.39 47.24 5.65
C GLN A 3 -8.71 48.02 4.52
N ARG A 4 -7.75 47.40 3.84
CA ARG A 4 -7.19 47.87 2.56
C ARG A 4 -6.23 46.81 2.04
N LEU A 5 -6.76 45.85 1.29
CA LEU A 5 -6.03 45.05 0.29
C LEU A 5 -6.98 44.13 -0.54
N LEU A 6 -8.25 44.51 -0.70
CA LEU A 6 -9.08 44.04 -1.81
C LEU A 6 -9.00 45.08 -2.93
N GLY A 7 -7.89 45.06 -3.64
CA GLY A 7 -7.60 45.96 -4.73
C GLY A 7 -6.98 45.18 -5.89
N GLN A 8 -7.81 44.94 -6.90
CA GLN A 8 -7.46 44.89 -8.32
C GLN A 8 -6.74 43.64 -8.85
N GLY A 9 -7.45 42.96 -9.75
CA GLY A 9 -6.83 42.04 -10.70
C GLY A 9 -7.79 41.30 -11.61
N VAL A 10 -8.45 42.01 -12.54
CA VAL A 10 -8.67 41.59 -13.95
C VAL A 10 -9.54 40.32 -14.16
N ALA A 11 -10.84 40.47 -14.47
CA ALA A 11 -11.45 40.66 -15.79
C ALA A 11 -11.86 39.37 -16.53
N LYS A 12 -13.18 39.26 -16.76
CA LYS A 12 -13.82 39.05 -18.07
C LYS A 12 -13.31 37.87 -18.93
N SER A 13 -14.00 36.74 -18.83
CA SER A 13 -14.36 35.97 -20.03
C SER A 13 -15.60 35.11 -19.76
N GLY A 14 -16.77 35.63 -20.14
CA GLY A 14 -17.94 34.79 -20.34
C GLY A 14 -17.85 34.17 -21.73
N SER A 15 -17.79 32.84 -21.81
CA SER A 15 -18.17 32.12 -23.01
C SER A 15 -18.52 30.66 -22.69
N LYS A 16 -19.77 30.33 -23.00
CA LYS A 16 -20.31 29.00 -23.33
C LYS A 16 -20.33 27.92 -22.24
N LEU A 17 -21.55 27.74 -21.72
CA LEU A 17 -22.26 26.47 -21.54
C LEU A 17 -21.51 25.23 -22.07
N ALA A 18 -21.11 24.35 -21.16
CA ALA A 18 -21.04 22.91 -21.42
C ALA A 18 -21.57 22.20 -20.17
N SER A 19 -22.66 21.45 -20.35
CA SER A 19 -23.20 20.54 -19.36
C SER A 19 -22.12 19.58 -18.88
N GLY A 20 -21.92 19.50 -17.57
CA GLY A 20 -21.03 18.53 -16.96
C GLY A 20 -21.40 18.36 -15.50
N ARG A 21 -22.14 17.30 -15.18
CA ARG A 21 -22.31 16.82 -13.81
C ARG A 21 -20.93 16.55 -13.22
N VAL A 22 -20.50 17.34 -12.26
CA VAL A 22 -19.39 16.99 -11.36
C VAL A 22 -20.02 16.94 -9.96
N SER A 23 -20.79 15.90 -9.68
CA SER A 23 -20.29 14.73 -8.96
C SER A 23 -19.37 15.14 -7.83
N ALA A 24 -19.98 15.34 -6.67
CA ALA A 24 -19.31 15.31 -5.38
C ALA A 24 -18.28 14.18 -5.39
N ALA A 25 -17.02 14.53 -5.12
CA ALA A 25 -15.95 13.58 -4.84
C ALA A 25 -16.27 12.88 -3.51
N ARG A 26 -17.28 12.00 -3.54
CA ARG A 26 -17.42 10.89 -2.62
C ARG A 26 -16.24 9.99 -2.91
N GLN A 27 -15.37 9.89 -1.91
CA GLN A 27 -14.62 8.69 -1.56
C GLN A 27 -14.11 7.91 -2.77
N SER A 28 -12.83 8.10 -3.05
CA SER A 28 -12.02 7.22 -3.90
C SER A 28 -12.03 5.79 -3.36
N ALA A 29 -13.15 5.10 -3.56
CA ALA A 29 -13.37 3.67 -3.41
C ALA A 29 -13.76 3.08 -4.79
N GLY A 30 -13.21 3.68 -5.87
CA GLY A 30 -13.60 3.42 -7.25
C GLY A 30 -12.51 2.84 -8.15
N GLY A 31 -11.32 2.53 -7.61
CA GLY A 31 -10.24 1.87 -8.37
C GLY A 31 -10.23 0.34 -8.27
N ALA A 32 -11.16 -0.27 -7.55
CA ALA A 32 -11.06 -1.64 -7.04
C ALA A 32 -12.02 -2.66 -7.70
N ALA A 33 -12.46 -2.44 -8.93
CA ALA A 33 -13.35 -3.41 -9.60
C ALA A 33 -12.62 -4.70 -10.04
N ASN A 34 -11.29 -4.67 -10.19
CA ASN A 34 -10.48 -5.83 -10.62
C ASN A 34 -9.20 -6.06 -9.81
N ALA A 35 -8.98 -5.29 -8.74
CA ALA A 35 -7.77 -5.45 -7.95
C ALA A 35 -7.92 -6.70 -7.06
N PRO A 36 -7.04 -7.73 -7.18
CA PRO A 36 -7.11 -8.89 -6.31
C PRO A 36 -7.07 -8.43 -4.85
N SER A 37 -7.86 -9.07 -3.99
CA SER A 37 -7.85 -8.76 -2.55
C SER A 37 -6.43 -8.91 -1.99
N LEU A 38 -6.07 -8.13 -0.97
CA LEU A 38 -4.76 -8.18 -0.32
C LEU A 38 -4.28 -9.61 -0.06
N ARG A 39 -5.17 -10.45 0.50
CA ARG A 39 -4.92 -11.87 0.74
C ARG A 39 -4.56 -12.65 -0.53
N LYS A 40 -5.23 -12.40 -1.66
CA LYS A 40 -4.91 -13.05 -2.95
C LYS A 40 -3.56 -12.58 -3.51
N ARG A 41 -3.20 -11.31 -3.34
CA ARG A 41 -1.88 -10.78 -3.75
C ARG A 41 -0.76 -11.43 -2.96
N ILE A 42 -0.89 -11.43 -1.63
CA ILE A 42 0.06 -12.08 -0.73
C ILE A 42 0.19 -13.56 -1.11
N ALA A 43 -0.91 -14.30 -1.23
CA ALA A 43 -0.87 -15.72 -1.61
C ALA A 43 -0.18 -15.94 -2.98
N SER A 44 -0.44 -15.08 -3.96
CA SER A 44 0.23 -15.15 -5.27
C SER A 44 1.74 -14.92 -5.17
N GLN A 45 2.18 -14.01 -4.32
CA GLN A 45 3.60 -13.70 -4.12
C GLN A 45 4.29 -14.80 -3.28
N LEU A 46 3.60 -15.38 -2.29
CA LEU A 46 4.11 -16.49 -1.49
C LEU A 46 4.32 -17.77 -2.33
N ARG A 47 3.49 -18.02 -3.35
CA ARG A 47 3.70 -19.13 -4.30
C ARG A 47 4.98 -19.03 -5.13
N ALA A 48 5.58 -17.83 -5.22
CA ALA A 48 6.85 -17.64 -5.90
C ALA A 48 8.06 -17.94 -4.99
N ILE A 49 7.84 -18.22 -3.70
CA ILE A 49 8.89 -18.56 -2.73
C ILE A 49 8.94 -20.07 -2.57
N ASP A 50 10.08 -20.68 -2.88
CA ASP A 50 10.31 -22.09 -2.54
C ASP A 50 10.40 -22.25 -1.00
N PRO A 51 9.53 -23.07 -0.37
CA PRO A 51 9.56 -23.29 1.07
C PRO A 51 10.82 -24.00 1.57
N ALA A 52 11.60 -24.64 0.70
CA ALA A 52 12.87 -25.29 1.05
C ALA A 52 14.03 -24.30 1.20
N TRP A 53 13.86 -23.02 0.80
CA TRP A 53 14.93 -22.05 0.89
C TRP A 53 15.17 -21.58 2.33
N PRO A 54 16.44 -21.38 2.73
CA PRO A 54 16.79 -20.94 4.08
C PRO A 54 16.24 -19.55 4.42
N ASP A 55 15.95 -18.73 3.41
CA ASP A 55 15.41 -17.37 3.52
C ASP A 55 13.91 -17.28 3.19
N ALA A 56 13.21 -18.41 3.04
CA ALA A 56 11.79 -18.43 2.69
C ALA A 56 10.91 -17.67 3.69
N VAL A 57 11.17 -17.85 4.99
CA VAL A 57 10.41 -17.19 6.06
C VAL A 57 10.67 -15.68 6.12
N PRO A 58 11.94 -15.20 6.12
CA PRO A 58 12.25 -13.78 5.99
C PRO A 58 11.55 -13.13 4.77
N ARG A 59 11.58 -13.78 3.61
CA ARG A 59 10.92 -13.25 2.40
C ARG A 59 9.39 -13.22 2.54
N ALA A 60 8.80 -14.25 3.14
CA ALA A 60 7.36 -14.29 3.38
C ALA A 60 6.90 -13.18 4.34
N LEU A 61 7.72 -12.88 5.36
CA LEU A 61 7.49 -11.75 6.26
C LEU A 61 7.55 -10.43 5.49
N GLU A 62 8.62 -10.21 4.71
CA GLU A 62 8.80 -8.99 3.93
C GLU A 62 7.63 -8.75 2.97
N ILE A 63 7.15 -9.78 2.27
CA ILE A 63 5.97 -9.70 1.40
C ILE A 63 4.73 -9.27 2.20
N HIS A 64 4.49 -9.87 3.37
CA HIS A 64 3.35 -9.52 4.21
C HIS A 64 3.42 -8.06 4.67
N VAL A 65 4.55 -7.64 5.21
CA VAL A 65 4.76 -6.28 5.70
C VAL A 65 4.63 -5.28 4.56
N ARG A 66 5.28 -5.53 3.43
CA ARG A 66 5.17 -4.69 2.24
C ARG A 66 3.73 -4.54 1.78
N ALA A 67 3.01 -5.65 1.64
CA ALA A 67 1.63 -5.65 1.19
C ALA A 67 0.72 -4.89 2.17
N MET A 68 0.91 -5.05 3.48
CA MET A 68 0.18 -4.28 4.49
C MET A 68 0.49 -2.79 4.43
N LEU A 69 1.76 -2.41 4.35
CA LEU A 69 2.15 -0.99 4.28
C LEU A 69 1.62 -0.33 2.99
N THR A 70 1.72 -1.01 1.85
CA THR A 70 1.16 -0.52 0.59
C THR A 70 -0.36 -0.43 0.61
N GLU A 71 -1.06 -1.32 1.32
CA GLU A 71 -2.51 -1.21 1.50
C GLU A 71 -2.88 -0.01 2.39
N GLN A 72 -2.11 0.26 3.44
CA GLN A 72 -2.39 1.33 4.41
C GLN A 72 -2.04 2.73 3.89
N PHE A 73 -0.90 2.85 3.19
CA PHE A 73 -0.40 4.14 2.69
C PHE A 73 -0.71 4.38 1.21
N GLY A 74 -1.30 3.38 0.53
CA GLY A 74 -1.63 3.44 -0.89
C GLY A 74 -0.51 2.92 -1.80
N GLY A 75 -0.89 2.51 -3.01
CA GLY A 75 0.00 1.91 -4.00
C GLY A 75 1.23 2.75 -4.37
N GLU A 76 1.09 4.08 -4.32
CA GLU A 76 2.16 5.03 -4.69
C GLU A 76 3.34 5.01 -3.73
N VAL A 77 3.14 4.58 -2.48
CA VAL A 77 4.22 4.45 -1.50
C VAL A 77 5.27 3.44 -1.93
N ALA A 78 4.88 2.42 -2.71
CA ALA A 78 5.81 1.39 -3.18
C ALA A 78 6.81 1.93 -4.22
N SER A 79 6.55 3.13 -4.78
CA SER A 79 7.45 3.84 -5.70
C SER A 79 8.34 4.86 -4.97
N ASP A 80 8.13 5.08 -3.67
CA ASP A 80 8.95 5.99 -2.88
C ASP A 80 10.32 5.35 -2.57
N PRO A 81 11.45 6.01 -2.88
CA PRO A 81 12.77 5.50 -2.55
C PRO A 81 13.01 5.30 -1.04
N ALA A 82 12.33 6.04 -0.16
CA ALA A 82 12.42 5.87 1.29
C ALA A 82 11.67 4.64 1.80
N PHE A 83 10.71 4.11 1.02
CA PHE A 83 9.88 2.98 1.43
C PHE A 83 10.69 1.70 1.65
N GLY A 84 11.76 1.48 0.88
CA GLY A 84 12.64 0.32 1.05
C GLY A 84 13.34 0.32 2.41
N GLY A 85 13.78 1.49 2.88
CA GLY A 85 14.40 1.64 4.21
C GLY A 85 13.39 1.40 5.32
N LEU A 86 12.21 2.03 5.23
CA LEU A 86 11.13 1.81 6.20
C LEU A 86 10.71 0.33 6.29
N LEU A 87 10.58 -0.33 5.14
CA LEU A 87 10.23 -1.75 5.08
C LEU A 87 11.29 -2.61 5.80
N ALA A 88 12.57 -2.34 5.56
CA ALA A 88 13.67 -3.04 6.23
C ALA A 88 13.63 -2.83 7.75
N ASP A 89 13.44 -1.58 8.21
CA ASP A 89 13.37 -1.25 9.63
C ASP A 89 12.20 -1.96 10.33
N VAL A 90 11.03 -2.00 9.69
CA VAL A 90 9.85 -2.70 10.23
C VAL A 90 10.06 -4.21 10.28
N VAL A 91 10.63 -4.79 9.22
CA VAL A 91 10.94 -6.23 9.17
C VAL A 91 11.95 -6.59 10.28
N ASP A 92 13.01 -5.80 10.45
CA ASP A 92 14.02 -6.05 11.47
C ASP A 92 13.46 -5.86 12.88
N ALA A 93 12.61 -4.86 13.10
CA ALA A 93 11.91 -4.69 14.38
C ALA A 93 11.02 -5.90 14.72
N ILE A 94 10.30 -6.45 13.73
CA ILE A 94 9.48 -7.66 13.91
C ILE A 94 10.36 -8.87 14.22
N ARG A 95 11.51 -9.02 13.56
CA ARG A 95 12.43 -10.14 13.77
C ARG A 95 13.07 -10.14 15.15
N GLN A 96 13.29 -8.96 15.73
CA GLN A 96 13.84 -8.78 17.07
C GLN A 96 12.76 -8.93 18.17
N HIS A 97 11.48 -8.99 17.79
CA HIS A 97 10.40 -9.13 18.75
C HIS A 97 10.33 -10.54 19.33
N GLY A 98 10.08 -10.67 20.63
CA GLY A 98 10.06 -11.97 21.33
C GLY A 98 8.98 -12.96 20.88
N GLN A 99 8.08 -12.56 19.98
CA GLN A 99 7.06 -13.44 19.38
C GLN A 99 7.40 -13.84 17.94
N TYR A 100 8.59 -13.47 17.44
CA TYR A 100 8.99 -13.74 16.07
C TYR A 100 8.98 -15.24 15.74
N ASP A 101 9.40 -16.10 16.66
CA ASP A 101 9.43 -17.55 16.41
C ASP A 101 8.05 -18.13 16.13
N ALA A 102 7.03 -17.72 16.91
CA ALA A 102 5.65 -18.12 16.69
C ALA A 102 5.10 -17.60 15.34
N LEU A 103 5.46 -16.37 14.98
CA LEU A 103 5.12 -15.80 13.67
C LEU A 103 5.83 -16.54 12.53
N ALA A 104 7.10 -16.89 12.71
CA ALA A 104 7.91 -17.62 11.75
C ALA A 104 7.33 -19.03 11.49
N ASP A 105 6.87 -19.71 12.53
CA ASP A 105 6.17 -20.99 12.41
C ASP A 105 4.88 -20.85 11.61
N TYR A 106 4.08 -19.82 11.88
CA TYR A 106 2.86 -19.51 11.12
C TYR A 106 3.17 -19.23 9.64
N LEU A 107 4.22 -18.44 9.35
CA LEU A 107 4.64 -18.15 7.98
C LEU A 107 5.14 -19.41 7.24
N ARG A 108 5.84 -20.33 7.93
CA ARG A 108 6.22 -21.63 7.34
C ARG A 108 4.99 -22.46 6.96
N GLN A 109 4.00 -22.53 7.84
CA GLN A 109 2.75 -23.24 7.55
C GLN A 109 2.03 -22.61 6.36
N GLN A 110 1.95 -21.29 6.29
CA GLN A 110 1.37 -20.58 5.14
C GLN A 110 2.09 -20.89 3.83
N LEU A 111 3.43 -20.89 3.82
CA LEU A 111 4.22 -21.25 2.64
C LEU A 111 3.94 -22.68 2.18
N GLN A 112 3.88 -23.64 3.11
CA GLN A 112 3.55 -25.03 2.78
C GLN A 112 2.14 -25.18 2.21
N LEU A 113 1.16 -24.43 2.73
CA LEU A 113 -0.22 -24.45 2.22
C LEU A 113 -0.34 -23.80 0.84
N ALA A 114 0.47 -22.80 0.53
CA ALA A 114 0.44 -22.12 -0.76
C ALA A 114 0.90 -23.02 -1.93
N HIS A 115 1.70 -24.05 -1.63
CA HIS A 115 2.31 -24.99 -2.59
C HIS A 115 1.58 -26.34 -2.69
N LYS A 116 0.49 -26.53 -1.94
CA LYS A 116 -0.42 -27.67 -2.11
C LYS A 116 -1.50 -27.34 -3.13
#